data_AF-H6NRR8-F1
#
_entry.id   AF-H6NRR8-F1
#
_cell.length_a   1.000
_cell.length_b   1.000
_cell.length_c   1.000
_cell.angle_alpha   90.00
_cell.angle_beta   90.00
_cell.angle_gamma   90.00
#
_symmetry.space_group_name_H-M   'P 1'
#
loop_
_entity.id
_entity.type
_entity.pdbx_description
1 polymer ?
#
loop_
_entity_poly.entity_id
_entity_poly.type
_entity_poly.pdbx_seq_one_letter_code
_entity_poly.pdbx_strand_id
1 'polypeptide(L)'
;MNRIKDHRLWKLLLTFTLALTLLVLPAPPADAASFSYSAYPKGTVGMKKPTIGFDVAETDASPRFSAFHMKVDGQAVDGTLDTAEMSYIYTPSEELAPGTHTVLVTLQFDGYQPIENSWTFEVAENAVDEVQADYSKNQQDGLKAINDYRTLYGLQPLKLNPNLTLAAKLHASYLSANQAAKSGLSLHKQQSGLPGFVGEGPGDRAVYAGYYKGIGEDVSFYTGTLVESIDALFDAPYHRSPFLNPDAKDLGIEMVGDYVVIEFGFADESADLNLVVSPAPGDPYVPLNFDGYEDPDPIRMHTAAKYPVGYPIMAVAEGANITSVELADAKLTDSSGNPVELLKNSPANDDHLKTAAILIPKAPLQPDTEYKAYVKLNVSRGGVPAVLEKSWSFRTEPADGIGKTKLHADASAYLKLAELTSPLKHVVSFKLDSDQYTLDGLRFPMKRAPFLLDGSSYLWVRDLSAALGASVTWDDSRKAAIYTKNGRTITFFTNRGAYEINGKSYTTGSPARLENELTLIPVRLLSEVLGAEVKYNEATRIVTITY
;
A
#
# COMPACT_ATOMS: atom_id res chain seq x y z
N MET A 1 -13.71 107.13 33.41
CA MET A 1 -13.13 106.34 34.53
C MET A 1 -12.99 104.90 34.06
N ASN A 2 -11.78 104.48 33.69
CA ASN A 2 -11.56 103.19 33.03
C ASN A 2 -10.46 102.39 33.73
N ARG A 3 -10.86 101.20 34.19
CA ARG A 3 -10.15 99.92 34.30
C ARG A 3 -8.76 99.87 34.92
N ILE A 4 -8.72 99.35 36.14
CA ILE A 4 -7.68 98.42 36.63
C ILE A 4 -8.36 97.06 36.81
N LYS A 5 -7.78 95.98 36.25
CA LYS A 5 -7.95 94.59 36.75
C LYS A 5 -6.91 93.64 36.13
N ASP A 6 -5.91 93.37 36.95
CA ASP A 6 -5.19 92.12 37.23
C ASP A 6 -4.86 91.10 36.12
N HIS A 7 -3.56 91.04 35.82
CA HIS A 7 -2.84 89.96 35.15
C HIS A 7 -2.54 88.78 36.10
N ARG A 8 -3.55 87.95 36.41
CA ARG A 8 -3.31 86.62 37.02
C ARG A 8 -3.97 85.42 36.33
N LEU A 9 -4.70 85.63 35.23
CA LEU A 9 -5.37 84.57 34.48
C LEU A 9 -4.59 84.00 33.27
N TRP A 10 -3.44 84.58 32.91
CA TRP A 10 -2.69 84.16 31.71
C TRP A 10 -1.55 83.16 31.97
N LYS A 11 -1.23 82.86 33.23
CA LYS A 11 -0.24 81.81 33.59
C LYS A 11 -0.85 80.44 33.88
N LEU A 12 -2.18 80.29 33.86
CA LEU A 12 -2.86 78.99 33.96
C LEU A 12 -3.32 78.40 32.62
N LEU A 13 -3.34 79.19 31.53
CA LEU A 13 -3.77 78.68 30.22
C LEU A 13 -2.63 78.05 29.38
N LEU A 14 -1.36 78.31 29.73
CA LEU A 14 -0.21 77.71 29.02
C LEU A 14 0.24 76.36 29.61
N THR A 15 -0.29 75.97 30.78
CA THR A 15 -0.03 74.65 31.38
C THR A 15 -1.11 73.61 31.02
N PHE A 16 -2.21 74.01 30.38
CA PHE A 16 -3.29 73.08 29.98
C PHE A 16 -3.32 72.74 28.48
N THR A 17 -2.53 73.42 27.65
CA THR A 17 -2.39 73.10 26.20
C THR A 17 -1.12 72.32 25.86
N LEU A 18 -0.26 72.02 26.84
CA LEU A 18 0.92 71.16 26.68
C LEU A 18 0.83 69.82 27.44
N ALA A 19 -0.35 69.50 27.99
CA ALA A 19 -0.60 68.22 28.67
C ALA A 19 -1.57 67.29 27.90
N LEU A 20 -2.03 67.69 26.71
CA LEU A 20 -2.96 66.90 25.89
C LEU A 20 -2.35 66.40 24.56
N THR A 21 -1.03 66.48 24.40
CA THR A 21 -0.30 65.93 23.24
C THR A 21 0.75 64.87 23.62
N LEU A 22 0.79 64.42 24.88
CA LEU A 22 1.72 63.40 25.36
C LEU A 22 1.07 62.22 26.09
N LEU A 23 -0.26 62.09 26.03
CA LEU A 23 -0.93 60.80 26.29
C LEU A 23 -0.94 59.97 25.01
N VAL A 24 0.25 59.71 24.45
CA VAL A 24 0.46 58.45 23.73
C VAL A 24 0.56 57.41 24.84
N LEU A 25 -0.60 56.85 25.23
CA LEU A 25 -0.56 55.56 25.92
C LEU A 25 0.25 54.66 24.98
N PRO A 26 1.33 54.01 25.44
CA PRO A 26 1.95 52.98 24.64
C PRO A 26 0.81 52.03 24.29
N ALA A 27 0.58 51.81 22.99
CA ALA A 27 -0.29 50.71 22.59
C ALA A 27 0.21 49.48 23.36
N PRO A 28 -0.69 48.70 23.98
CA PRO A 28 -0.26 47.44 24.59
C PRO A 28 0.59 46.70 23.56
N PRO A 29 1.72 46.09 23.96
CA PRO A 29 2.58 45.38 23.03
C PRO A 29 1.70 44.46 22.18
N ALA A 30 1.67 44.74 20.87
CA ALA A 30 0.99 43.88 19.93
C ALA A 30 1.91 42.67 19.79
N ASP A 31 1.63 41.63 20.57
CA ASP A 31 2.26 40.34 20.34
C ASP A 31 1.84 39.89 18.93
N ALA A 32 2.80 39.52 18.10
CA ALA A 32 2.51 38.93 16.80
C ALA A 32 2.34 37.43 17.00
N ALA A 33 1.10 36.94 16.88
CA ALA A 33 0.87 35.50 16.87
C ALA A 33 1.45 34.91 15.57
N SER A 34 2.48 34.08 15.69
CA SER A 34 2.92 33.19 14.62
C SER A 34 2.02 31.97 14.57
N PHE A 35 1.49 31.67 13.38
CA PHE A 35 0.81 30.41 13.13
C PHE A 35 1.07 29.91 11.72
N SER A 36 1.00 28.59 11.54
CA SER A 36 0.98 27.94 10.23
C SER A 36 -0.47 27.62 9.84
N TYR A 37 -0.77 27.70 8.54
CA TYR A 37 -2.10 27.43 8.02
C TYR A 37 -2.11 26.76 6.65
N SER A 38 -3.18 26.03 6.37
CA SER A 38 -3.59 25.55 5.05
C SER A 38 -4.84 26.33 4.62
N ALA A 39 -4.97 26.58 3.31
CA ALA A 39 -6.17 27.19 2.74
C ALA A 39 -6.49 26.46 1.44
N TYR A 40 -7.77 26.20 1.20
CA TYR A 40 -8.25 25.46 0.03
C TYR A 40 -9.63 25.97 -0.43
N PRO A 41 -9.98 25.79 -1.71
CA PRO A 41 -9.11 25.30 -2.77
C PRO A 41 -8.02 26.32 -3.15
N LYS A 42 -6.93 25.83 -3.74
CA LYS A 42 -5.91 26.63 -4.43
C LYS A 42 -5.81 26.14 -5.87
N GLY A 43 -5.59 27.04 -6.82
CA GLY A 43 -5.55 26.68 -8.23
C GLY A 43 -6.95 26.48 -8.82
N THR A 44 -7.05 25.62 -9.82
CA THR A 44 -8.30 25.36 -10.56
C THR A 44 -9.08 24.22 -9.92
N VAL A 45 -10.40 24.40 -9.75
CA VAL A 45 -11.34 23.38 -9.28
C VAL A 45 -12.35 23.02 -10.36
N GLY A 46 -12.61 21.73 -10.51
CA GLY A 46 -13.65 21.16 -11.35
C GLY A 46 -15.00 21.05 -10.68
N MET A 47 -15.21 21.75 -9.55
CA MET A 47 -16.45 21.73 -8.78
C MET A 47 -17.09 23.12 -8.78
N LYS A 48 -18.39 23.22 -9.07
CA LYS A 48 -19.15 24.48 -8.99
C LYS A 48 -19.51 24.87 -7.56
N LYS A 49 -19.53 23.91 -6.64
CA LYS A 49 -19.73 24.13 -5.20
C LYS A 49 -18.53 23.59 -4.41
N PRO A 50 -17.31 24.10 -4.64
CA PRO A 50 -16.13 23.58 -3.97
C PRO A 50 -16.21 23.91 -2.48
N THR A 51 -15.80 22.98 -1.62
CA THR A 51 -15.56 23.30 -0.21
C THR A 51 -14.38 24.25 -0.10
N ILE A 52 -14.60 25.39 0.55
CA ILE A 52 -13.62 26.44 0.83
C ILE A 52 -13.26 26.35 2.31
N GLY A 53 -11.99 26.14 2.64
CA GLY A 53 -11.57 25.95 4.02
C GLY A 53 -10.23 26.59 4.36
N PHE A 54 -10.02 26.73 5.66
CA PHE A 54 -8.84 27.30 6.27
C PHE A 54 -8.53 26.57 7.58
N ASP A 55 -7.41 25.84 7.65
CA ASP A 55 -6.99 25.10 8.85
C ASP A 55 -5.73 25.72 9.46
N VAL A 56 -5.63 25.71 10.79
CA VAL A 56 -4.50 26.29 11.54
C VAL A 56 -3.79 25.18 12.32
N ALA A 57 -2.53 24.87 11.98
CA ALA A 57 -1.84 23.66 12.46
C ALA A 57 -0.87 23.91 13.65
N GLU A 58 -0.25 25.08 13.74
CA GLU A 58 0.68 25.42 14.83
C GLU A 58 0.43 26.87 15.25
N THR A 59 0.31 27.16 16.54
CA THR A 59 0.15 28.53 17.05
C THR A 59 0.91 28.69 18.36
N ASP A 60 1.84 29.65 18.41
CA ASP A 60 2.55 30.04 19.63
C ASP A 60 1.65 30.82 20.60
N ALA A 61 0.49 31.27 20.09
CA ALA A 61 -0.54 31.94 20.87
C ALA A 61 -1.46 30.89 21.54
N SER A 62 -1.30 30.72 22.85
CA SER A 62 -2.48 30.45 23.69
C SER A 62 -3.09 31.83 24.01
N PRO A 63 -4.31 32.15 23.50
CA PRO A 63 -5.46 31.26 23.48
C PRO A 63 -6.18 31.12 22.12
N ARG A 64 -7.12 30.17 22.08
CA ARG A 64 -8.07 29.87 20.99
C ARG A 64 -8.63 31.14 20.35
N PHE A 65 -8.72 31.19 19.02
CA PHE A 65 -9.38 32.30 18.32
C PHE A 65 -10.80 32.53 18.86
N SER A 66 -11.21 33.78 19.00
CA SER A 66 -12.53 34.17 19.52
C SER A 66 -13.54 34.49 18.43
N ALA A 67 -13.10 34.74 17.19
CA ALA A 67 -13.98 34.81 16.03
C ALA A 67 -13.26 34.41 14.74
N PHE A 68 -14.02 33.85 13.81
CA PHE A 68 -13.61 33.55 12.45
C PHE A 68 -14.66 34.11 11.49
N HIS A 69 -14.23 34.90 10.50
CA HIS A 69 -15.11 35.41 9.44
C HIS A 69 -14.51 35.10 8.07
N MET A 70 -15.35 34.64 7.15
CA MET A 70 -14.95 34.40 5.77
C MET A 70 -15.79 35.26 4.82
N LYS A 71 -15.16 35.75 3.75
CA LYS A 71 -15.82 36.32 2.59
C LYS A 71 -15.39 35.62 1.33
N VAL A 72 -16.34 35.35 0.44
CA VAL A 72 -16.10 34.87 -0.93
C VAL A 72 -16.60 35.95 -1.87
N ASP A 73 -15.74 36.44 -2.76
CA ASP A 73 -15.98 37.57 -3.66
C ASP A 73 -16.52 38.82 -2.95
N GLY A 74 -16.00 39.06 -1.75
CA GLY A 74 -16.39 40.18 -0.89
C GLY A 74 -17.72 39.99 -0.15
N GLN A 75 -18.46 38.92 -0.39
CA GLN A 75 -19.69 38.58 0.33
C GLN A 75 -19.37 37.72 1.55
N ALA A 76 -19.92 38.10 2.72
CA ALA A 76 -19.77 37.30 3.93
C ALA A 76 -20.48 35.95 3.78
N VAL A 77 -19.82 34.88 4.23
CA VAL A 77 -20.34 33.52 4.18
C VAL A 77 -20.36 32.90 5.57
N ASP A 78 -21.37 32.07 5.81
CA ASP A 78 -21.54 31.33 7.07
C ASP A 78 -20.98 29.92 6.91
N GLY A 79 -19.72 29.74 7.31
CA GLY A 79 -19.08 28.43 7.41
C GLY A 79 -19.24 27.77 8.78
N THR A 80 -18.72 26.55 8.89
CA THR A 80 -18.67 25.76 10.11
C THR A 80 -17.27 25.83 10.70
N LEU A 81 -17.18 26.15 11.98
CA LEU A 81 -15.93 26.18 12.73
C LEU A 81 -15.77 24.89 13.53
N ASP A 82 -14.68 24.16 13.28
CA ASP A 82 -14.21 23.07 14.12
C ASP A 82 -13.11 23.58 15.05
N THR A 83 -13.44 23.74 16.32
CA THR A 83 -12.48 24.21 17.34
C THR A 83 -11.50 23.14 17.81
N ALA A 84 -11.73 21.86 17.50
CA ALA A 84 -10.79 20.79 17.83
C ALA A 84 -9.69 20.71 16.77
N GLU A 85 -10.08 20.76 15.50
CA GLU A 85 -9.17 20.73 14.35
C GLU A 85 -8.66 22.12 13.93
N MET A 86 -9.10 23.17 14.63
CA MET A 86 -8.76 24.57 14.34
C MET A 86 -9.03 24.93 12.86
N SER A 87 -10.16 24.43 12.34
CA SER A 87 -10.54 24.53 10.92
C SER A 87 -11.84 25.31 10.77
N TYR A 88 -11.94 26.13 9.72
CA TYR A 88 -13.19 26.75 9.31
C TYR A 88 -13.50 26.42 7.86
N ILE A 89 -14.69 25.87 7.63
CA ILE A 89 -15.08 25.28 6.35
C ILE A 89 -16.42 25.85 5.89
N TYR A 90 -16.48 26.32 4.65
CA TYR A 90 -17.68 26.77 3.98
C TYR A 90 -17.89 26.00 2.67
N THR A 91 -19.09 25.48 2.43
CA THR A 91 -19.48 24.94 1.12
C THR A 91 -20.59 25.82 0.55
N PRO A 92 -20.41 26.40 -0.65
CA PRO A 92 -21.42 27.24 -1.29
C PRO A 92 -22.78 26.54 -1.41
N SER A 93 -23.85 27.21 -1.00
CA SER A 93 -25.22 26.73 -1.22
C SER A 93 -25.63 26.87 -2.68
N GLU A 94 -25.14 27.90 -3.36
CA GLU A 94 -25.35 28.20 -4.77
C GLU A 94 -24.09 27.89 -5.59
N GLU A 95 -24.26 27.64 -6.89
CA GLU A 95 -23.15 27.42 -7.81
C GLU A 95 -22.30 28.69 -7.97
N LEU A 96 -20.99 28.54 -7.87
CA LEU A 96 -20.03 29.56 -8.27
C LEU A 96 -19.91 29.56 -9.80
N ALA A 97 -19.89 30.75 -10.39
CA ALA A 97 -19.71 30.91 -11.83
C ALA A 97 -18.28 30.51 -12.23
N PRO A 98 -18.04 30.02 -13.47
CA PRO A 98 -16.68 29.82 -13.94
C PRO A 98 -15.83 31.10 -13.86
N GLY A 99 -14.56 30.94 -13.50
CA GLY A 99 -13.58 32.03 -13.39
C GLY A 99 -12.96 32.17 -12.00
N THR A 100 -12.27 33.28 -11.79
CA THR A 100 -11.51 33.54 -10.56
C THR A 100 -12.42 34.01 -9.43
N HIS A 101 -12.30 33.35 -8.28
CA HIS A 101 -12.93 33.73 -7.02
C HIS A 101 -11.88 34.15 -5.99
N THR A 102 -12.23 35.12 -5.15
CA THR A 102 -11.35 35.61 -4.08
C THR A 102 -11.93 35.25 -2.72
N VAL A 103 -11.10 34.67 -1.86
CA VAL A 103 -11.46 34.39 -0.47
C VAL A 103 -10.67 35.32 0.44
N LEU A 104 -11.37 35.91 1.42
CA LEU A 104 -10.78 36.67 2.52
C LEU A 104 -11.23 36.03 3.83
N VAL A 105 -10.27 35.68 4.67
CA VAL A 105 -10.48 35.18 6.03
C VAL A 105 -9.96 36.21 7.01
N THR A 106 -10.76 36.50 8.04
CA THR A 106 -10.39 37.33 9.18
C THR A 106 -10.44 36.49 10.45
N LEU A 107 -9.29 36.28 11.07
CA LEU A 107 -9.10 35.58 12.34
C LEU A 107 -9.00 36.60 13.48
N GLN A 108 -9.69 36.37 14.58
CA GLN A 108 -9.56 37.19 15.77
C GLN A 108 -9.09 36.33 16.95
N PHE A 109 -7.99 36.73 17.58
CA PHE A 109 -7.50 36.13 18.82
C PHE A 109 -7.71 37.10 19.99
N ASP A 110 -7.99 36.57 21.17
CA ASP A 110 -8.19 37.41 22.36
C ASP A 110 -6.91 38.14 22.72
N GLY A 111 -6.97 39.49 22.73
CA GLY A 111 -5.83 40.35 23.02
C GLY A 111 -4.99 40.73 21.79
N TYR A 112 -5.34 40.25 20.58
CA TYR A 112 -4.61 40.52 19.35
C TYR A 112 -5.42 41.33 18.35
N GLN A 113 -4.75 42.03 17.43
CA GLN A 113 -5.42 42.60 16.26
C GLN A 113 -5.91 41.47 15.34
N PRO A 114 -7.05 41.66 14.65
CA PRO A 114 -7.51 40.68 13.67
C PRO A 114 -6.46 40.44 12.59
N ILE A 115 -6.28 39.19 12.22
CA ILE A 115 -5.34 38.76 11.18
C ILE A 115 -6.15 38.44 9.93
N GLU A 116 -5.80 39.08 8.82
CA GLU A 116 -6.44 38.85 7.53
C GLU A 116 -5.54 38.02 6.62
N ASN A 117 -6.12 36.99 6.02
CA ASN A 117 -5.49 36.20 4.96
C ASN A 117 -6.40 36.19 3.74
N SER A 118 -5.82 36.30 2.55
CA SER A 118 -6.58 36.22 1.30
C SER A 118 -5.89 35.33 0.29
N TRP A 119 -6.69 34.63 -0.50
CA TRP A 119 -6.21 33.84 -1.63
C TRP A 119 -7.25 33.82 -2.75
N THR A 120 -6.86 33.25 -3.89
CA THR A 120 -7.75 33.08 -5.03
C THR A 120 -7.74 31.63 -5.50
N PHE A 121 -8.83 31.23 -6.14
CA PHE A 121 -8.95 29.96 -6.86
C PHE A 121 -9.79 30.19 -8.13
N GLU A 122 -9.77 29.23 -9.05
CA GLU A 122 -10.50 29.30 -10.32
C GLU A 122 -11.50 28.16 -10.43
N VAL A 123 -12.77 28.47 -10.68
CA VAL A 123 -13.77 27.45 -11.05
C VAL A 123 -13.66 27.21 -12.55
N ALA A 124 -13.38 25.97 -12.94
CA ALA A 124 -13.21 25.60 -14.34
C ALA A 124 -14.51 25.78 -15.15
N GLU A 125 -14.39 26.09 -16.44
CA GLU A 125 -15.56 26.23 -17.34
C GLU A 125 -16.43 24.96 -17.41
N ASN A 126 -15.80 23.80 -17.26
CA ASN A 126 -16.44 22.48 -17.28
C ASN A 126 -16.69 21.91 -15.87
N ALA A 127 -16.69 22.75 -14.84
CA ALA A 127 -16.93 22.31 -13.47
C ALA A 127 -18.31 21.65 -13.31
N VAL A 128 -18.39 20.61 -12.48
CA VAL A 128 -19.59 19.83 -12.21
C VAL A 128 -20.27 20.27 -10.91
N ASP A 129 -21.59 20.07 -10.81
CA ASP A 129 -22.37 20.44 -9.63
C ASP A 129 -22.02 19.55 -8.43
N GLU A 130 -22.04 18.24 -8.65
CA GLU A 130 -21.79 17.21 -7.65
C GLU A 130 -21.22 15.96 -8.34
N VAL A 131 -20.31 15.26 -7.67
CA VAL A 131 -19.80 13.97 -8.15
C VAL A 131 -20.71 12.86 -7.63
N GLN A 132 -21.36 12.15 -8.55
CA GLN A 132 -22.28 11.05 -8.21
C GLN A 132 -21.50 9.85 -7.65
N ALA A 133 -22.03 9.24 -6.58
CA ALA A 133 -21.48 8.02 -5.97
C ALA A 133 -21.91 6.73 -6.70
N ASP A 134 -21.90 6.76 -8.04
CA ASP A 134 -22.29 5.66 -8.92
C ASP A 134 -21.06 4.87 -9.35
N TYR A 135 -20.73 3.83 -8.57
CA TYR A 135 -19.54 3.01 -8.80
C TYR A 135 -19.82 1.81 -9.72
N SER A 136 -18.95 1.64 -10.71
CA SER A 136 -18.98 0.48 -11.61
C SER A 136 -18.66 -0.83 -10.88
N LYS A 137 -19.03 -1.97 -11.48
CA LYS A 137 -18.65 -3.28 -10.95
C LYS A 137 -17.13 -3.45 -10.83
N ASN A 138 -16.38 -2.93 -11.80
CA ASN A 138 -14.92 -3.00 -11.78
C ASN A 138 -14.34 -2.23 -10.57
N GLN A 139 -14.85 -1.02 -10.29
CA GLN A 139 -14.45 -0.23 -9.13
C GLN A 139 -14.78 -0.94 -7.80
N GLN A 140 -15.94 -1.58 -7.72
CA GLN A 140 -16.32 -2.37 -6.55
C GLN A 140 -15.43 -3.59 -6.36
N ASP A 141 -15.03 -4.26 -7.45
CA ASP A 141 -14.09 -5.38 -7.40
C ASP A 141 -12.69 -4.95 -6.97
N GLY A 142 -12.22 -3.81 -7.47
CA GLY A 142 -10.96 -3.22 -7.03
C GLY A 142 -10.97 -2.82 -5.54
N LEU A 143 -12.04 -2.15 -5.08
CA LEU A 143 -12.25 -1.87 -3.66
C LEU A 143 -12.20 -3.15 -2.83
N LYS A 144 -12.89 -4.21 -3.28
CA LYS A 144 -12.90 -5.50 -2.58
C LYS A 144 -11.49 -6.08 -2.51
N ALA A 145 -10.75 -6.13 -3.62
CA ALA A 145 -9.40 -6.70 -3.65
C ALA A 145 -8.43 -5.97 -2.69
N ILE A 146 -8.44 -4.64 -2.68
CA ILE A 146 -7.65 -3.84 -1.73
C ILE A 146 -8.08 -4.14 -0.28
N ASN A 147 -9.38 -4.24 -0.02
CA ASN A 147 -9.89 -4.55 1.32
C ASN A 147 -9.64 -6.00 1.76
N ASP A 148 -9.49 -6.95 0.83
CA ASP A 148 -9.08 -8.32 1.15
C ASP A 148 -7.65 -8.31 1.73
N TYR A 149 -6.72 -7.56 1.12
CA TYR A 149 -5.40 -7.33 1.71
C TYR A 149 -5.50 -6.63 3.05
N ARG A 150 -6.24 -5.52 3.17
CA ARG A 150 -6.37 -4.81 4.45
C ARG A 150 -6.92 -5.70 5.57
N THR A 151 -7.86 -6.59 5.26
CA THR A 151 -8.38 -7.60 6.19
C THR A 151 -7.28 -8.54 6.68
N LEU A 152 -6.41 -9.03 5.79
CA LEU A 152 -5.28 -9.88 6.15
C LEU A 152 -4.31 -9.20 7.14
N TYR A 153 -4.16 -7.88 7.07
CA TYR A 153 -3.31 -7.11 7.99
C TYR A 153 -4.07 -6.54 9.21
N GLY A 154 -5.36 -6.85 9.36
CA GLY A 154 -6.19 -6.34 10.45
C GLY A 154 -6.47 -4.83 10.37
N LEU A 155 -6.34 -4.24 9.18
CA LEU A 155 -6.57 -2.82 8.92
C LEU A 155 -8.05 -2.54 8.62
N GLN A 156 -8.47 -1.30 8.89
CA GLN A 156 -9.85 -0.89 8.62
C GLN A 156 -10.12 -0.89 7.10
N PRO A 157 -11.24 -1.47 6.63
CA PRO A 157 -11.62 -1.41 5.23
C PRO A 157 -11.81 0.04 4.75
N LEU A 158 -11.31 0.32 3.54
CA LEU A 158 -11.52 1.57 2.85
C LEU A 158 -12.93 1.65 2.26
N LYS A 159 -13.34 2.85 1.88
CA LYS A 159 -14.59 3.12 1.17
C LYS A 159 -14.31 3.92 -0.09
N LEU A 160 -15.06 3.65 -1.15
CA LEU A 160 -14.99 4.48 -2.35
C LEU A 160 -15.49 5.89 -2.04
N ASN A 161 -14.69 6.88 -2.43
CA ASN A 161 -15.00 8.29 -2.36
C ASN A 161 -15.24 8.83 -3.78
N PRO A 162 -16.35 9.53 -4.04
CA PRO A 162 -16.71 9.93 -5.40
C PRO A 162 -15.70 10.93 -5.98
N ASN A 163 -15.18 11.85 -5.16
CA ASN A 163 -14.23 12.87 -5.60
C ASN A 163 -12.86 12.26 -5.94
N LEU A 164 -12.35 11.36 -5.10
CA LEU A 164 -11.11 10.62 -5.44
C LEU A 164 -11.30 9.72 -6.66
N THR A 165 -12.48 9.12 -6.81
CA THR A 165 -12.81 8.30 -8.00
C THR A 165 -12.84 9.16 -9.26
N LEU A 166 -13.35 10.40 -9.19
CA LEU A 166 -13.26 11.36 -10.28
C LEU A 166 -11.80 11.73 -10.60
N ALA A 167 -10.97 12.00 -9.59
CA ALA A 167 -9.55 12.29 -9.78
C ALA A 167 -8.83 11.13 -10.50
N ALA A 168 -9.01 9.90 -10.01
CA ALA A 168 -8.47 8.69 -10.64
C ALA A 168 -8.94 8.54 -12.09
N LYS A 169 -10.23 8.77 -12.35
CA LYS A 169 -10.81 8.68 -13.70
C LYS A 169 -10.27 9.72 -14.67
N LEU A 170 -10.15 10.97 -14.23
CA LEU A 170 -9.58 12.04 -15.02
C LEU A 170 -8.12 11.72 -15.36
N HIS A 171 -7.36 11.19 -14.40
CA HIS A 171 -5.97 10.84 -14.63
C HIS A 171 -5.81 9.61 -15.54
N ALA A 172 -6.55 8.53 -15.32
CA ALA A 172 -6.51 7.36 -16.20
C ALA A 172 -6.91 7.72 -17.65
N SER A 173 -7.92 8.60 -17.81
CA SER A 173 -8.32 9.12 -19.12
C SER A 173 -7.22 9.97 -19.77
N TYR A 174 -6.54 10.81 -18.99
CA TYR A 174 -5.38 11.58 -19.44
C TYR A 174 -4.24 10.66 -19.92
N LEU A 175 -3.87 9.65 -19.13
CA LEU A 175 -2.81 8.71 -19.48
C LEU A 175 -3.12 7.96 -20.76
N SER A 176 -4.37 7.49 -20.90
CA SER A 176 -4.86 6.80 -22.09
C SER A 176 -4.87 7.70 -23.33
N ALA A 177 -5.43 8.90 -23.23
CA ALA A 177 -5.51 9.86 -24.33
C ALA A 177 -4.13 10.27 -24.87
N ASN A 178 -3.13 10.33 -23.99
CA ASN A 178 -1.77 10.75 -24.32
C ASN A 178 -0.80 9.57 -24.54
N GLN A 179 -1.30 8.32 -24.44
CA GLN A 179 -0.51 7.09 -24.55
C GLN A 179 0.75 7.12 -23.66
N ALA A 180 0.60 7.56 -22.41
CA ALA A 180 1.69 7.98 -21.54
C ALA A 180 2.87 6.98 -21.47
N ALA A 181 2.56 5.70 -21.23
CA ALA A 181 3.53 4.61 -21.17
C ALA A 181 4.34 4.42 -22.47
N LYS A 182 3.77 4.74 -23.64
CA LYS A 182 4.44 4.65 -24.96
C LYS A 182 5.16 5.94 -25.35
N SER A 183 4.72 7.06 -24.79
CA SER A 183 5.22 8.40 -25.10
C SER A 183 6.35 8.84 -24.15
N GLY A 184 6.74 8.01 -23.17
CA GLY A 184 7.74 8.36 -22.16
C GLY A 184 7.28 9.44 -21.19
N LEU A 185 5.96 9.64 -21.06
CA LEU A 185 5.39 10.53 -20.06
C LEU A 185 5.39 9.84 -18.70
N SER A 186 5.48 10.63 -17.63
CA SER A 186 5.29 10.12 -16.27
C SER A 186 3.90 9.51 -16.11
N LEU A 187 3.82 8.41 -15.36
CA LEU A 187 2.54 7.82 -14.98
C LEU A 187 1.88 8.54 -13.79
N HIS A 188 2.62 9.32 -13.00
CA HIS A 188 2.09 10.04 -11.83
C HIS A 188 1.80 11.53 -12.11
N LYS A 189 2.45 12.09 -13.13
CA LYS A 189 2.36 13.51 -13.45
C LYS A 189 1.63 13.76 -14.76
N GLN A 190 0.73 14.74 -14.75
CA GLN A 190 0.20 15.31 -15.98
C GLN A 190 1.08 16.46 -16.45
N GLN A 191 1.37 16.50 -17.75
CA GLN A 191 2.02 17.61 -18.42
C GLN A 191 0.98 18.63 -18.91
N SER A 192 1.18 19.89 -18.52
CA SER A 192 0.33 21.02 -18.95
C SER A 192 0.27 21.15 -20.48
N GLY A 193 -0.89 21.53 -21.00
CA GLY A 193 -1.17 21.70 -22.42
C GLY A 193 -1.52 20.42 -23.18
N LEU A 194 -1.41 19.25 -22.56
CA LEU A 194 -1.89 17.99 -23.15
C LEU A 194 -3.39 17.77 -22.90
N PRO A 195 -4.12 17.10 -23.82
CA PRO A 195 -5.54 16.79 -23.66
C PRO A 195 -5.85 16.11 -22.31
N GLY A 196 -6.88 16.62 -21.62
CA GLY A 196 -7.33 16.09 -20.33
C GLY A 196 -6.53 16.57 -19.12
N PHE A 197 -5.62 17.53 -19.28
CA PHE A 197 -4.90 18.13 -18.16
C PHE A 197 -5.85 18.83 -17.17
N VAL A 198 -5.76 18.46 -15.90
CA VAL A 198 -6.51 19.07 -14.78
C VAL A 198 -5.63 19.44 -13.58
N GLY A 199 -4.43 18.85 -13.48
CA GLY A 199 -3.47 19.14 -12.41
C GLY A 199 -2.19 18.30 -12.57
N GLU A 200 -1.02 18.85 -12.26
CA GLU A 200 0.27 18.17 -12.48
C GLU A 200 0.39 16.94 -11.58
N GLY A 201 0.36 17.13 -10.26
CA GLY A 201 0.49 16.06 -9.29
C GLY A 201 -0.85 15.47 -8.84
N PRO A 202 -0.84 14.30 -8.16
CA PRO A 202 -2.06 13.70 -7.63
C PRO A 202 -2.81 14.67 -6.71
N GLY A 203 -2.09 15.45 -5.88
CA GLY A 203 -2.71 16.43 -4.96
C GLY A 203 -3.48 17.52 -5.70
N ASP A 204 -2.94 18.03 -6.82
CA ASP A 204 -3.62 19.03 -7.64
C ASP A 204 -4.90 18.44 -8.26
N ARG A 205 -4.87 17.17 -8.67
CA ARG A 205 -6.03 16.48 -9.26
C ARG A 205 -7.10 16.18 -8.24
N ALA A 206 -6.72 15.81 -7.01
CA ALA A 206 -7.65 15.66 -5.90
C ALA A 206 -8.32 17.00 -5.56
N VAL A 207 -7.56 18.09 -5.48
CA VAL A 207 -8.09 19.45 -5.31
C VAL A 207 -9.05 19.80 -6.45
N TYR A 208 -8.68 19.51 -7.70
CA TYR A 208 -9.55 19.72 -8.85
C TYR A 208 -10.89 18.96 -8.70
N ALA A 209 -10.84 17.72 -8.20
CA ALA A 209 -12.02 16.91 -7.95
C ALA A 209 -12.76 17.22 -6.63
N GLY A 210 -12.33 18.23 -5.87
CA GLY A 210 -12.96 18.62 -4.62
C GLY A 210 -12.59 17.76 -3.40
N TYR A 211 -11.42 17.12 -3.40
CA TYR A 211 -10.85 16.41 -2.25
C TYR A 211 -9.61 17.15 -1.73
N TYR A 212 -9.61 17.51 -0.44
CA TYR A 212 -8.65 18.45 0.14
C TYR A 212 -7.79 17.86 1.27
N LYS A 213 -7.94 16.56 1.56
CA LYS A 213 -7.13 15.87 2.58
C LYS A 213 -5.86 15.28 1.98
N GLY A 214 -5.00 14.72 2.83
CA GLY A 214 -3.81 14.00 2.40
C GLY A 214 -4.17 12.84 1.47
N ILE A 215 -3.36 12.66 0.42
CA ILE A 215 -3.55 11.56 -0.53
C ILE A 215 -2.24 10.87 -0.89
N GLY A 216 -2.35 9.64 -1.39
CA GLY A 216 -1.27 8.87 -1.99
C GLY A 216 -1.79 8.18 -3.24
N GLU A 217 -0.93 7.95 -4.21
CA GLU A 217 -1.32 7.43 -5.52
C GLU A 217 -0.48 6.22 -5.88
N ASP A 218 -1.15 5.16 -6.35
CA ASP A 218 -0.53 4.11 -7.14
C ASP A 218 -1.06 4.16 -8.58
N VAL A 219 -0.15 4.02 -9.54
CA VAL A 219 -0.49 3.96 -10.97
C VAL A 219 0.23 2.79 -11.62
N SER A 220 -0.46 2.08 -12.52
CA SER A 220 0.19 1.08 -13.36
C SER A 220 -0.28 1.13 -14.81
N PHE A 221 0.58 0.63 -15.70
CA PHE A 221 0.23 0.27 -17.07
C PHE A 221 0.25 -1.26 -17.17
N TYR A 222 -0.92 -1.88 -17.09
CA TYR A 222 -1.10 -3.32 -16.93
C TYR A 222 -2.13 -3.88 -17.91
N THR A 223 -1.71 -4.84 -18.74
CA THR A 223 -2.62 -5.57 -19.63
C THR A 223 -3.22 -6.74 -18.88
N GLY A 224 -4.47 -6.61 -18.46
CA GLY A 224 -5.21 -7.64 -17.74
C GLY A 224 -6.45 -7.05 -17.07
N THR A 225 -6.86 -7.66 -15.96
CA THR A 225 -7.96 -7.15 -15.14
C THR A 225 -7.46 -6.13 -14.10
N LEU A 226 -8.37 -5.30 -13.58
CA LEU A 226 -8.08 -4.37 -12.49
C LEU A 226 -7.54 -5.09 -11.25
N VAL A 227 -8.10 -6.27 -10.92
CA VAL A 227 -7.67 -7.04 -9.75
C VAL A 227 -6.25 -7.57 -9.94
N GLU A 228 -5.90 -8.10 -11.12
CA GLU A 228 -4.52 -8.54 -11.41
C GLU A 228 -3.51 -7.39 -11.37
N SER A 229 -3.91 -6.18 -11.77
CA SER A 229 -3.09 -4.97 -11.62
C SER A 229 -2.90 -4.58 -10.14
N ILE A 230 -3.95 -4.64 -9.33
CA ILE A 230 -3.88 -4.43 -7.87
C ILE A 230 -2.93 -5.45 -7.24
N ASP A 231 -3.02 -6.71 -7.63
CA ASP A 231 -2.16 -7.79 -7.15
C ASP A 231 -0.68 -7.56 -7.50
N ALA A 232 -0.40 -6.96 -8.67
CA ALA A 232 0.94 -6.61 -9.09
C ALA A 232 1.48 -5.39 -8.31
N LEU A 233 0.66 -4.37 -8.11
CA LEU A 233 1.00 -3.21 -7.27
C LEU A 233 1.25 -3.61 -5.82
N PHE A 234 0.44 -4.54 -5.28
CA PHE A 234 0.66 -5.06 -3.94
C PHE A 234 1.95 -5.89 -3.84
N ASP A 235 2.42 -6.55 -4.91
CA ASP A 235 3.68 -7.28 -4.92
C ASP A 235 4.92 -6.35 -5.00
N ALA A 236 4.75 -5.16 -5.57
CA ALA A 236 5.78 -4.13 -5.69
C ALA A 236 5.97 -3.38 -4.35
N PRO A 237 7.10 -3.51 -3.64
CA PRO A 237 7.27 -3.00 -2.28
C PRO A 237 7.08 -1.48 -2.09
N TYR A 238 7.48 -0.61 -3.00
CA TYR A 238 7.21 0.82 -2.89
C TYR A 238 5.70 1.10 -2.99
N HIS A 239 5.01 0.47 -3.95
CA HIS A 239 3.56 0.57 -4.16
C HIS A 239 2.73 -0.17 -3.10
N ARG A 240 3.31 -1.10 -2.35
CA ARG A 240 2.60 -1.80 -1.25
C ARG A 240 2.28 -0.86 -0.08
N SER A 241 3.06 0.21 0.11
CA SER A 241 2.98 1.05 1.32
C SER A 241 1.58 1.66 1.58
N PRO A 242 0.89 2.28 0.59
CA PRO A 242 -0.44 2.85 0.81
C PRO A 242 -1.50 1.83 1.22
N PHE A 243 -1.40 0.58 0.74
CA PHE A 243 -2.31 -0.51 1.13
C PHE A 243 -2.23 -0.82 2.62
N LEU A 244 -1.02 -0.72 3.17
CA LEU A 244 -0.69 -1.09 4.55
C LEU A 244 -0.77 0.08 5.54
N ASN A 245 -1.00 1.29 5.04
CA ASN A 245 -1.07 2.47 5.88
C ASN A 245 -2.38 2.44 6.71
N PRO A 246 -2.29 2.56 8.05
CA PRO A 246 -3.45 2.49 8.95
C PRO A 246 -4.36 3.73 8.86
N ASP A 247 -3.83 4.86 8.40
CA ASP A 247 -4.54 6.14 8.31
C ASP A 247 -5.29 6.29 6.98
N ALA A 248 -5.11 5.35 6.03
CA ALA A 248 -5.92 5.28 4.82
C ALA A 248 -7.40 5.00 5.16
N LYS A 249 -8.31 5.81 4.60
CA LYS A 249 -9.77 5.70 4.84
C LYS A 249 -10.60 5.74 3.58
N ASP A 250 -10.22 6.58 2.63
CA ASP A 250 -10.93 6.77 1.38
C ASP A 250 -10.16 6.13 0.22
N LEU A 251 -10.88 5.76 -0.83
CA LEU A 251 -10.34 5.19 -2.05
C LEU A 251 -11.00 5.84 -3.27
N GLY A 252 -10.19 6.27 -4.24
CA GLY A 252 -10.60 6.47 -5.62
C GLY A 252 -9.93 5.41 -6.49
N ILE A 253 -10.64 4.86 -7.46
CA ILE A 253 -10.04 3.89 -8.38
C ILE A 253 -10.69 3.97 -9.75
N GLU A 254 -9.89 3.89 -10.81
CA GLU A 254 -10.39 3.77 -12.17
C GLU A 254 -9.41 3.01 -13.06
N MET A 255 -9.96 2.31 -14.05
CA MET A 255 -9.19 1.68 -15.12
C MET A 255 -9.68 2.19 -16.49
N VAL A 256 -8.78 2.77 -17.28
CA VAL A 256 -9.08 3.22 -18.66
C VAL A 256 -8.07 2.61 -19.63
N GLY A 257 -8.52 1.64 -20.42
CA GLY A 257 -7.60 0.80 -21.20
C GLY A 257 -6.72 0.00 -20.25
N ASP A 258 -5.40 0.03 -20.47
CA ASP A 258 -4.41 -0.64 -19.63
C ASP A 258 -3.88 0.25 -18.49
N TYR A 259 -4.43 1.46 -18.31
CA TYR A 259 -4.02 2.36 -17.21
C TYR A 259 -4.93 2.18 -16.01
N VAL A 260 -4.34 1.84 -14.86
CA VAL A 260 -5.01 1.76 -13.57
C VAL A 260 -4.48 2.87 -12.68
N VAL A 261 -5.37 3.67 -12.09
CA VAL A 261 -5.05 4.70 -11.12
C VAL A 261 -5.81 4.42 -9.82
N ILE A 262 -5.10 4.41 -8.71
CA ILE A 262 -5.62 4.18 -7.37
C ILE A 262 -5.19 5.36 -6.49
N GLU A 263 -6.18 6.10 -5.97
CA GLU A 263 -6.00 7.23 -5.09
C GLU A 263 -6.40 6.83 -3.67
N PHE A 264 -5.46 6.82 -2.74
CA PHE A 264 -5.69 6.58 -1.32
C PHE A 264 -5.87 7.92 -0.61
N GLY A 265 -7.00 8.11 0.07
CA GLY A 265 -7.23 9.27 0.93
C GLY A 265 -6.92 8.94 2.38
N PHE A 266 -6.10 9.78 3.02
CA PHE A 266 -5.63 9.60 4.38
C PHE A 266 -6.36 10.51 5.36
N ALA A 267 -6.60 10.00 6.56
CA ALA A 267 -6.87 10.83 7.73
C ALA A 267 -5.57 11.42 8.28
N ASP A 268 -5.69 12.30 9.28
CA ASP A 268 -4.54 12.80 10.01
C ASP A 268 -3.77 11.65 10.68
N GLU A 269 -2.44 11.77 10.66
CA GLU A 269 -1.56 10.70 11.12
C GLU A 269 -1.83 10.33 12.59
N SER A 270 -1.88 9.02 12.86
CA SER A 270 -2.03 8.55 14.23
C SER A 270 -0.89 9.00 15.14
N ALA A 271 -1.21 9.42 16.36
CA ALA A 271 -0.21 9.72 17.38
C ALA A 271 0.60 8.48 17.82
N ASP A 272 0.07 7.27 17.58
CA ASP A 272 0.69 6.02 17.99
C ASP A 272 1.81 5.60 17.03
N LEU A 273 2.98 5.30 17.58
CA LEU A 273 4.10 4.75 16.81
C LEU A 273 3.92 3.24 16.67
N ASN A 274 3.81 2.75 15.44
CA ASN A 274 3.55 1.35 15.13
C ASN A 274 4.57 0.78 14.13
N LEU A 275 4.80 -0.54 14.21
CA LEU A 275 5.60 -1.28 13.24
C LEU A 275 4.70 -2.19 12.40
N VAL A 276 4.45 -1.76 11.17
CA VAL A 276 3.74 -2.54 10.17
C VAL A 276 4.75 -3.39 9.40
N VAL A 277 4.47 -4.68 9.23
CA VAL A 277 5.37 -5.59 8.51
C VAL A 277 4.60 -6.37 7.46
N SER A 278 5.27 -6.66 6.34
CA SER A 278 4.79 -7.54 5.27
C SER A 278 5.88 -8.55 4.93
N PRO A 279 5.57 -9.83 4.62
CA PRO A 279 4.26 -10.47 4.66
C PRO A 279 3.59 -10.43 6.04
N ALA A 280 2.26 -10.59 6.08
CA ALA A 280 1.51 -10.55 7.33
C ALA A 280 1.98 -11.65 8.29
N PRO A 281 2.00 -11.39 9.62
CA PRO A 281 2.27 -12.43 10.61
C PRO A 281 1.32 -13.62 10.45
N GLY A 282 1.89 -14.82 10.23
CA GLY A 282 1.15 -16.06 10.04
C GLY A 282 0.65 -16.29 8.61
N ASP A 283 0.93 -15.42 7.64
CA ASP A 283 0.43 -15.56 6.27
C ASP A 283 0.75 -16.96 5.69
N PRO A 284 -0.26 -17.76 5.30
CA PRO A 284 -0.08 -19.15 4.92
C PRO A 284 0.40 -19.37 3.48
N TYR A 285 0.30 -18.38 2.59
CA TYR A 285 0.55 -18.55 1.15
C TYR A 285 1.25 -17.33 0.53
N VAL A 286 2.40 -16.96 1.09
CA VAL A 286 3.24 -15.87 0.55
C VAL A 286 3.85 -16.29 -0.80
N PRO A 287 3.86 -15.41 -1.83
CA PRO A 287 4.56 -15.70 -3.07
C PRO A 287 6.05 -16.02 -2.85
N LEU A 288 6.64 -16.78 -3.76
CA LEU A 288 8.03 -17.24 -3.58
C LEU A 288 9.04 -16.16 -3.98
N ASN A 289 8.69 -15.35 -4.97
CA ASN A 289 9.63 -14.52 -5.68
C ASN A 289 9.02 -13.18 -6.12
N PHE A 290 9.89 -12.31 -6.60
CA PHE A 290 9.53 -11.06 -7.25
C PHE A 290 10.41 -10.87 -8.49
N ASP A 291 9.78 -10.47 -9.59
CA ASP A 291 10.38 -10.44 -10.93
C ASP A 291 10.86 -9.06 -11.38
N GLY A 292 10.69 -8.03 -10.55
CA GLY A 292 11.18 -6.68 -10.85
C GLY A 292 10.18 -5.77 -11.56
N TYR A 293 8.89 -6.07 -11.48
CA TYR A 293 7.82 -5.23 -12.04
C TYR A 293 7.55 -4.01 -11.14
N GLU A 294 8.53 -3.10 -11.05
CA GLU A 294 8.45 -1.90 -10.20
C GLU A 294 9.39 -0.78 -10.67
N ASP A 295 8.94 0.46 -10.55
CA ASP A 295 9.74 1.67 -10.77
C ASP A 295 9.56 2.60 -9.55
N PRO A 296 10.62 2.98 -8.82
CA PRO A 296 12.02 2.62 -9.05
C PRO A 296 12.30 1.13 -8.79
N ASP A 297 13.25 0.57 -9.54
CA ASP A 297 13.72 -0.81 -9.32
C ASP A 297 14.28 -0.97 -7.88
N PRO A 298 13.74 -1.91 -7.06
CA PRO A 298 14.16 -2.11 -5.67
C PRO A 298 15.53 -2.77 -5.52
N ILE A 299 16.11 -3.33 -6.58
CA ILE A 299 17.49 -3.85 -6.59
C ILE A 299 18.48 -2.93 -7.31
N ARG A 300 18.09 -1.72 -7.73
CA ARG A 300 18.97 -0.75 -8.44
C ARG A 300 20.29 -0.43 -7.72
N MET A 301 20.28 -0.47 -6.38
CA MET A 301 21.47 -0.25 -5.54
C MET A 301 22.29 -1.54 -5.28
N HIS A 302 21.77 -2.69 -5.69
CA HIS A 302 22.36 -4.03 -5.50
C HIS A 302 22.80 -4.62 -6.84
N THR A 303 23.72 -3.96 -7.54
CA THR A 303 24.10 -4.26 -8.94
C THR A 303 24.58 -5.68 -9.25
N ALA A 304 24.92 -6.48 -8.24
CA ALA A 304 25.26 -7.90 -8.40
C ALA A 304 24.05 -8.85 -8.38
N ALA A 305 22.89 -8.38 -7.91
CA ALA A 305 21.66 -9.15 -7.84
C ALA A 305 21.00 -9.26 -9.23
N LYS A 306 20.19 -10.30 -9.41
CA LYS A 306 19.43 -10.55 -10.64
C LYS A 306 18.07 -11.12 -10.29
N TYR A 307 17.07 -10.74 -11.06
CA TYR A 307 15.75 -11.34 -10.99
C TYR A 307 15.75 -12.78 -11.54
N PRO A 308 14.82 -13.63 -11.07
CA PRO A 308 13.91 -13.39 -9.95
C PRO A 308 14.65 -13.38 -8.60
N VAL A 309 14.23 -12.48 -7.71
CA VAL A 309 14.66 -12.45 -6.29
C VAL A 309 13.56 -13.07 -5.42
N GLY A 310 13.80 -13.30 -4.13
CA GLY A 310 12.73 -13.74 -3.24
C GLY A 310 11.70 -12.65 -2.97
N TYR A 311 10.51 -13.04 -2.55
CA TYR A 311 9.42 -12.09 -2.29
C TYR A 311 9.82 -11.04 -1.24
N PRO A 312 9.68 -9.73 -1.55
CA PRO A 312 10.12 -8.66 -0.66
C PRO A 312 9.40 -8.66 0.69
N ILE A 313 10.17 -8.44 1.75
CA ILE A 313 9.68 -8.25 3.11
C ILE A 313 9.80 -6.76 3.44
N MET A 314 8.76 -6.17 4.00
CA MET A 314 8.76 -4.76 4.41
C MET A 314 8.62 -4.62 5.92
N ALA A 315 9.23 -3.55 6.44
CA ALA A 315 9.05 -3.07 7.80
C ALA A 315 8.88 -1.54 7.73
N VAL A 316 7.71 -1.04 8.10
CA VAL A 316 7.33 0.37 8.01
C VAL A 316 7.05 0.89 9.42
N ALA A 317 7.75 1.96 9.80
CA ALA A 317 7.42 2.72 11.00
C ALA A 317 6.31 3.72 10.65
N GLU A 318 5.15 3.56 11.29
CA GLU A 318 3.98 4.42 11.08
C GLU A 318 3.73 5.25 12.33
N GLY A 319 3.30 6.51 12.16
CA GLY A 319 2.89 7.40 13.23
C GLY A 319 3.44 8.82 13.10
N ALA A 320 2.78 9.75 13.78
CA ALA A 320 3.07 11.18 13.66
C ALA A 320 4.48 11.57 14.12
N ASN A 321 5.03 12.59 13.46
CA ASN A 321 6.28 13.27 13.79
C ASN A 321 7.54 12.39 13.71
N ILE A 322 7.55 11.33 12.91
CA ILE A 322 8.77 10.55 12.63
C ILE A 322 9.74 11.41 11.83
N THR A 323 10.93 11.66 12.36
CA THR A 323 11.97 12.47 11.72
C THR A 323 13.10 11.64 11.13
N SER A 324 13.35 10.42 11.64
CA SER A 324 14.30 9.49 11.04
C SER A 324 14.00 8.04 11.39
N VAL A 325 14.39 7.13 10.50
CA VAL A 325 14.36 5.69 10.69
C VAL A 325 15.68 5.08 10.25
N GLU A 326 16.25 4.21 11.08
CA GLU A 326 17.47 3.44 10.81
C GLU A 326 17.17 1.95 10.96
N LEU A 327 17.59 1.15 9.99
CA LEU A 327 17.55 -0.30 10.08
C LEU A 327 18.71 -0.82 10.95
N ALA A 328 18.41 -1.19 12.19
CA ALA A 328 19.41 -1.63 13.17
C ALA A 328 19.77 -3.12 13.01
N ASP A 329 18.78 -4.00 12.80
CA ASP A 329 19.00 -5.42 12.54
C ASP A 329 17.86 -6.00 11.69
N ALA A 330 18.18 -7.03 10.91
CA ALA A 330 17.21 -7.76 10.09
C ALA A 330 17.72 -9.16 9.75
N LYS A 331 16.87 -10.17 9.97
CA LYS A 331 17.16 -11.59 9.75
C LYS A 331 15.97 -12.30 9.15
N LEU A 332 16.26 -13.29 8.31
CA LEU A 332 15.31 -14.27 7.81
C LEU A 332 15.94 -15.65 7.95
N THR A 333 15.24 -16.61 8.57
CA THR A 333 15.70 -18.01 8.63
C THR A 333 14.63 -18.96 8.12
N ASP A 334 15.05 -20.06 7.51
CA ASP A 334 14.14 -21.15 7.12
C ASP A 334 13.69 -21.98 8.34
N SER A 335 12.83 -22.97 8.09
CA SER A 335 12.33 -23.93 9.10
C SER A 335 13.42 -24.76 9.78
N SER A 336 14.62 -24.86 9.19
CA SER A 336 15.78 -25.55 9.76
C SER A 336 16.71 -24.62 10.53
N GLY A 337 16.41 -23.32 10.58
CA GLY A 337 17.24 -22.30 11.22
C GLY A 337 18.39 -21.80 10.36
N ASN A 338 18.46 -22.18 9.08
CA ASN A 338 19.48 -21.67 8.18
C ASN A 338 19.16 -20.21 7.81
N PRO A 339 20.16 -19.31 7.82
CA PRO A 339 19.96 -17.93 7.41
C PRO A 339 19.71 -17.84 5.90
N VAL A 340 18.76 -16.98 5.52
CA VAL A 340 18.54 -16.55 4.14
C VAL A 340 19.26 -15.23 3.92
N GLU A 341 20.02 -15.15 2.83
CA GLU A 341 20.75 -13.94 2.50
C GLU A 341 19.81 -12.84 1.97
N LEU A 342 19.90 -11.63 2.55
CA LEU A 342 19.03 -10.50 2.26
C LEU A 342 19.80 -9.35 1.62
N LEU A 343 19.27 -8.80 0.53
CA LEU A 343 19.50 -7.42 0.12
C LEU A 343 18.69 -6.52 1.05
N LYS A 344 19.27 -5.39 1.46
CA LYS A 344 18.65 -4.49 2.45
C LYS A 344 18.58 -3.09 1.90
N ASN A 345 17.37 -2.55 1.81
CA ASN A 345 17.11 -1.16 1.50
C ASN A 345 16.57 -0.48 2.76
N SER A 346 17.07 0.70 3.05
CA SER A 346 16.64 1.54 4.17
C SER A 346 16.85 3.00 3.80
N PRO A 347 16.37 3.96 4.62
CA PRO A 347 16.58 5.39 4.35
C PRO A 347 18.07 5.77 4.26
N ALA A 348 18.99 4.91 4.72
CA ALA A 348 20.42 5.15 4.65
C ALA A 348 21.03 4.92 3.25
N ASN A 349 20.41 4.08 2.41
CA ASN A 349 20.93 3.74 1.07
C ASN A 349 19.89 3.85 -0.06
N ASP A 350 18.64 4.14 0.27
CA ASP A 350 17.53 4.25 -0.66
C ASP A 350 16.81 5.58 -0.44
N ASP A 351 16.91 6.47 -1.43
CA ASP A 351 16.34 7.82 -1.40
C ASP A 351 14.81 7.85 -1.45
N HIS A 352 14.18 6.75 -1.87
CA HIS A 352 12.72 6.58 -1.94
C HIS A 352 12.13 6.03 -0.64
N LEU A 353 12.97 5.70 0.35
CA LEU A 353 12.53 5.26 1.67
C LEU A 353 12.76 6.36 2.71
N LYS A 354 11.72 6.69 3.48
CA LYS A 354 11.80 7.64 4.61
C LYS A 354 11.55 6.96 5.94
N THR A 355 10.53 6.12 6.02
CA THR A 355 10.08 5.46 7.26
C THR A 355 10.12 3.94 7.19
N ALA A 356 10.56 3.38 6.07
CA ALA A 356 10.49 1.94 5.79
C ALA A 356 11.85 1.32 5.47
N ALA A 357 11.95 0.02 5.71
CA ALA A 357 13.02 -0.84 5.21
C ALA A 357 12.43 -1.97 4.36
N ILE A 358 13.11 -2.31 3.26
CA ILE A 358 12.77 -3.42 2.37
C ILE A 358 13.90 -4.46 2.46
N LEU A 359 13.55 -5.70 2.78
CA LEU A 359 14.44 -6.84 2.90
C LEU A 359 14.09 -7.84 1.79
N ILE A 360 15.01 -8.03 0.85
CA ILE A 360 14.76 -8.83 -0.36
C ILE A 360 15.66 -10.07 -0.31
N PRO A 361 15.11 -11.28 -0.18
CA PRO A 361 15.92 -12.49 -0.29
C PRO A 361 16.63 -12.54 -1.64
N LYS A 362 17.94 -12.84 -1.67
CA LYS A 362 18.74 -12.82 -2.91
C LYS A 362 18.29 -13.81 -3.99
N ALA A 363 17.52 -14.83 -3.61
CA ALA A 363 17.00 -15.86 -4.49
C ALA A 363 15.55 -16.18 -4.12
N PRO A 364 14.76 -16.76 -5.05
CA PRO A 364 13.42 -17.24 -4.77
C PRO A 364 13.38 -18.12 -3.52
N LEU A 365 12.36 -17.89 -2.69
CA LEU A 365 12.10 -18.70 -1.51
C LEU A 365 11.65 -20.11 -1.93
N GLN A 366 11.85 -21.09 -1.04
CA GLN A 366 11.41 -22.46 -1.29
C GLN A 366 9.88 -22.54 -1.15
N PRO A 367 9.19 -23.34 -1.98
CA PRO A 367 7.75 -23.56 -1.86
C PRO A 367 7.39 -24.24 -0.53
N ASP A 368 6.17 -24.01 -0.03
CA ASP A 368 5.62 -24.63 1.19
C ASP A 368 6.60 -24.66 2.37
N THR A 369 7.30 -23.55 2.58
CA THR A 369 8.34 -23.43 3.60
C THR A 369 7.98 -22.32 4.56
N GLU A 370 8.00 -22.63 5.86
CA GLU A 370 7.91 -21.63 6.91
C GLU A 370 9.23 -20.88 7.04
N TYR A 371 9.14 -19.55 7.07
CA TYR A 371 10.24 -18.65 7.33
C TYR A 371 9.97 -17.84 8.59
N LYS A 372 11.05 -17.56 9.35
CA LYS A 372 11.03 -16.69 10.52
C LYS A 372 11.75 -15.40 10.20
N ALA A 373 11.01 -14.30 10.20
CA ALA A 373 11.51 -12.96 9.97
C ALA A 373 11.71 -12.23 11.30
N TYR A 374 12.74 -11.39 11.34
CA TYR A 374 13.02 -10.49 12.44
C TYR A 374 13.51 -9.16 11.89
N VAL A 375 13.02 -8.06 12.47
CA VAL A 375 13.46 -6.70 12.14
C VAL A 375 13.54 -5.84 13.41
N LYS A 376 14.51 -4.94 13.42
CA LYS A 376 14.67 -3.90 14.43
C LYS A 376 14.97 -2.56 13.77
N LEU A 377 14.15 -1.56 14.06
CA LEU A 377 14.29 -0.18 13.60
C LEU A 377 14.58 0.74 14.80
N ASN A 378 15.57 1.61 14.66
CA ASN A 378 15.72 2.78 15.52
C ASN A 378 14.95 3.93 14.88
N VAL A 379 14.07 4.58 15.62
CA VAL A 379 13.20 5.66 15.14
C VAL A 379 13.43 6.91 15.97
N SER A 380 13.45 8.09 15.35
CA SER A 380 13.40 9.38 16.07
C SER A 380 12.06 10.04 15.81
N ARG A 381 11.39 10.51 16.88
CA ARG A 381 10.13 11.26 16.82
C ARG A 381 10.29 12.62 17.46
N GLY A 382 10.25 13.69 16.69
CA GLY A 382 10.49 15.05 17.22
C GLY A 382 11.81 15.16 18.01
N GLY A 383 12.83 14.37 17.66
CA GLY A 383 14.12 14.29 18.38
C GLY A 383 14.18 13.30 19.54
N VAL A 384 13.08 12.62 19.87
CA VAL A 384 13.03 11.57 20.91
C VAL A 384 13.27 10.20 20.28
N PRO A 385 14.31 9.45 20.69
CA PRO A 385 14.60 8.13 20.16
C PRO A 385 13.61 7.06 20.68
N ALA A 386 13.24 6.13 19.81
CA ALA A 386 12.41 4.97 20.06
C ALA A 386 12.96 3.74 19.31
N VAL A 387 12.57 2.54 19.73
CA VAL A 387 12.96 1.28 19.09
C VAL A 387 11.70 0.50 18.76
N LEU A 388 11.59 0.07 17.51
CA LEU A 388 10.56 -0.84 17.03
C LEU A 388 11.21 -2.17 16.66
N GLU A 389 10.67 -3.27 17.17
CA GLU A 389 11.22 -4.60 16.94
C GLU A 389 10.10 -5.62 16.79
N LYS A 390 10.25 -6.56 15.84
CA LYS A 390 9.26 -7.61 15.61
C LYS A 390 9.93 -8.89 15.11
N SER A 391 9.50 -10.01 15.69
CA SER A 391 9.74 -11.36 15.18
C SER A 391 8.40 -11.96 14.75
N TRP A 392 8.33 -12.51 13.55
CA TRP A 392 7.12 -13.20 13.07
C TRP A 392 7.49 -14.32 12.11
N SER A 393 6.50 -15.13 11.73
CA SER A 393 6.67 -16.18 10.73
C SER A 393 5.64 -16.02 9.62
N PHE A 394 5.95 -16.54 8.45
CA PHE A 394 5.03 -16.69 7.33
C PHE A 394 5.41 -17.97 6.56
N ARG A 395 4.49 -18.47 5.74
CA ARG A 395 4.71 -19.64 4.90
C ARG A 395 4.54 -19.28 3.44
N THR A 396 5.45 -19.75 2.60
CA THR A 396 5.34 -19.59 1.15
C THR A 396 4.31 -20.53 0.55
N GLU A 397 3.67 -20.12 -0.54
CA GLU A 397 2.70 -20.96 -1.21
C GLU A 397 3.34 -22.23 -1.80
N PRO A 398 2.60 -23.36 -1.86
CA PRO A 398 3.10 -24.60 -2.46
C PRO A 398 3.16 -24.52 -3.99
N ALA A 399 2.30 -23.69 -4.60
CA ALA A 399 2.29 -23.39 -6.02
C ALA A 399 1.84 -21.94 -6.24
N ASP A 400 2.27 -21.37 -7.35
CA ASP A 400 2.03 -19.98 -7.71
C ASP A 400 0.54 -19.60 -7.75
N GLY A 401 0.22 -18.45 -7.19
CA GLY A 401 -1.11 -17.83 -7.25
C GLY A 401 -2.16 -18.40 -6.30
N ILE A 402 -1.80 -19.36 -5.43
CA ILE A 402 -2.74 -19.93 -4.45
C ILE A 402 -3.17 -18.87 -3.45
N GLY A 403 -2.21 -18.10 -2.93
CA GLY A 403 -2.47 -17.14 -1.88
C GLY A 403 -3.50 -16.10 -2.29
N LYS A 404 -3.23 -15.38 -3.38
CA LYS A 404 -4.12 -14.35 -3.93
C LYS A 404 -5.48 -14.89 -4.31
N THR A 405 -5.54 -16.04 -4.99
CA THR A 405 -6.82 -16.65 -5.36
C THR A 405 -7.69 -16.96 -4.14
N LYS A 406 -7.11 -17.51 -3.07
CA LYS A 406 -7.85 -17.81 -1.83
C LYS A 406 -8.21 -16.54 -1.06
N LEU A 407 -7.30 -15.57 -1.00
CA LEU A 407 -7.51 -14.29 -0.34
C LEU A 407 -8.72 -13.56 -0.95
N HIS A 408 -8.78 -13.45 -2.28
CA HIS A 408 -9.86 -12.75 -2.96
C HIS A 408 -11.17 -13.54 -3.00
N ALA A 409 -11.12 -14.87 -2.88
CA ALA A 409 -12.32 -15.68 -2.73
C ALA A 409 -13.02 -15.44 -1.37
N ASP A 410 -12.27 -15.43 -0.27
CA ASP A 410 -12.79 -15.17 1.09
C ASP A 410 -11.65 -14.77 2.04
N ALA A 411 -11.42 -13.46 2.19
CA ALA A 411 -10.37 -12.93 3.05
C ALA A 411 -10.57 -13.27 4.54
N SER A 412 -11.82 -13.42 4.99
CA SER A 412 -12.13 -13.80 6.38
C SER A 412 -11.80 -15.27 6.64
N ALA A 413 -12.07 -16.16 5.69
CA ALA A 413 -11.63 -17.56 5.78
C ALA A 413 -10.11 -17.68 5.64
N TYR A 414 -9.49 -16.86 4.77
CA TYR A 414 -8.04 -16.81 4.60
C TYR A 414 -7.33 -16.42 5.90
N LEU A 415 -7.78 -15.35 6.58
CA LEU A 415 -7.19 -14.88 7.84
C LEU A 415 -7.21 -15.98 8.92
N LYS A 416 -8.27 -16.78 9.01
CA LYS A 416 -8.37 -17.91 9.96
C LYS A 416 -7.29 -18.98 9.73
N LEU A 417 -6.76 -19.10 8.50
CA LEU A 417 -5.66 -20.02 8.22
C LEU A 417 -4.34 -19.52 8.85
N ALA A 418 -4.15 -18.21 8.95
CA ALA A 418 -2.98 -17.60 9.59
C ALA A 418 -2.98 -17.77 11.12
N GLU A 419 -4.17 -17.99 11.71
CA GLU A 419 -4.37 -18.20 13.15
C GLU A 419 -4.20 -19.67 13.58
N LEU A 420 -3.92 -20.58 12.64
CA LEU A 420 -3.78 -22.01 12.95
C LEU A 420 -2.55 -22.27 13.82
N THR A 421 -2.76 -23.02 14.91
CA THR A 421 -1.69 -23.49 15.80
C THR A 421 -1.08 -24.82 15.37
N SER A 422 -1.71 -25.51 14.43
CA SER A 422 -1.22 -26.75 13.83
C SER A 422 -0.69 -26.48 12.42
N PRO A 423 0.27 -27.28 11.91
CA PRO A 423 0.74 -27.15 10.55
C PRO A 423 -0.44 -27.20 9.56
N LEU A 424 -0.47 -26.24 8.64
CA LEU A 424 -1.39 -26.23 7.52
C LEU A 424 -1.21 -27.54 6.74
N LYS A 425 -2.32 -28.26 6.53
CA LYS A 425 -2.33 -29.47 5.72
C LYS A 425 -2.83 -29.15 4.34
N HIS A 426 -2.13 -29.64 3.34
CA HIS A 426 -2.50 -29.48 1.94
C HIS A 426 -3.19 -30.74 1.43
N VAL A 427 -4.18 -30.56 0.55
CA VAL A 427 -4.90 -31.66 -0.10
C VAL A 427 -4.74 -31.55 -1.61
N VAL A 428 -4.05 -32.54 -2.18
CA VAL A 428 -3.98 -32.74 -3.63
C VAL A 428 -4.98 -33.81 -4.03
N SER A 429 -5.71 -33.58 -5.12
CA SER A 429 -6.52 -34.63 -5.72
C SER A 429 -6.40 -34.62 -7.23
N PHE A 430 -6.38 -35.80 -7.85
CA PHE A 430 -6.44 -35.91 -9.30
C PHE A 430 -7.12 -37.23 -9.69
N LYS A 431 -7.79 -37.19 -10.83
CA LYS A 431 -8.39 -38.39 -11.44
C LYS A 431 -7.39 -38.99 -12.42
N LEU A 432 -7.29 -40.31 -12.45
CA LEU A 432 -6.55 -41.00 -13.51
C LEU A 432 -7.11 -40.60 -14.89
N ASP A 433 -6.23 -40.44 -15.87
CA ASP A 433 -6.52 -39.99 -17.24
C ASP A 433 -7.01 -38.53 -17.35
N SER A 434 -6.98 -37.74 -16.26
CA SER A 434 -7.25 -36.30 -16.27
C SER A 434 -5.98 -35.50 -16.52
N ASP A 435 -6.10 -34.37 -17.22
CA ASP A 435 -5.02 -33.43 -17.51
C ASP A 435 -4.90 -32.30 -16.45
N GLN A 436 -5.47 -32.51 -15.26
CA GLN A 436 -5.51 -31.52 -14.17
C GLN A 436 -5.44 -32.21 -12.79
N TYR A 437 -4.84 -31.52 -11.81
CA TYR A 437 -5.04 -31.79 -10.38
C TYR A 437 -5.74 -30.62 -9.71
N THR A 438 -6.25 -30.87 -8.50
CA THR A 438 -6.59 -29.83 -7.54
C THR A 438 -5.55 -29.78 -6.42
N LEU A 439 -5.15 -28.60 -5.99
CA LEU A 439 -4.39 -28.37 -4.76
C LEU A 439 -5.16 -27.35 -3.91
N ASP A 440 -5.57 -27.78 -2.73
CA ASP A 440 -6.44 -27.02 -1.81
C ASP A 440 -7.70 -26.47 -2.47
N GLY A 441 -8.26 -27.25 -3.40
CA GLY A 441 -9.46 -26.91 -4.16
C GLY A 441 -9.24 -26.11 -5.44
N LEU A 442 -8.03 -25.57 -5.67
CA LEU A 442 -7.68 -24.84 -6.89
C LEU A 442 -7.18 -25.80 -7.97
N ARG A 443 -7.58 -25.58 -9.23
CA ARG A 443 -7.23 -26.46 -10.35
C ARG A 443 -5.94 -26.01 -11.02
N PHE A 444 -5.08 -26.98 -11.31
CA PHE A 444 -3.81 -26.79 -11.98
C PHE A 444 -3.69 -27.77 -13.15
N PRO A 445 -3.15 -27.33 -14.31
CA PRO A 445 -2.92 -28.21 -15.44
C PRO A 445 -1.79 -29.21 -15.13
N MET A 446 -1.88 -30.38 -15.75
CA MET A 446 -0.80 -31.37 -15.79
C MET A 446 -0.24 -31.45 -17.21
N LYS A 447 1.07 -31.62 -17.32
CA LYS A 447 1.71 -31.86 -18.62
C LYS A 447 1.35 -33.24 -19.18
N ARG A 448 1.14 -34.23 -18.31
CA ARG A 448 0.75 -35.59 -18.71
C ARG A 448 -0.24 -36.17 -17.72
N ALA A 449 -1.34 -36.70 -18.25
CA ALA A 449 -2.34 -37.38 -17.43
C ALA A 449 -1.73 -38.57 -16.67
N PRO A 450 -2.05 -38.71 -15.36
CA PRO A 450 -1.57 -39.84 -14.57
C PRO A 450 -2.26 -41.12 -15.01
N PHE A 451 -1.50 -42.20 -15.06
CA PHE A 451 -1.97 -43.49 -15.57
C PHE A 451 -1.59 -44.62 -14.62
N LEU A 452 -2.29 -45.75 -14.74
CA LEU A 452 -2.03 -46.94 -13.94
C LEU A 452 -1.10 -47.90 -14.69
N LEU A 453 -0.05 -48.35 -14.02
CA LEU A 453 0.91 -49.32 -14.54
C LEU A 453 1.33 -50.26 -13.42
N ASP A 454 1.15 -51.57 -13.64
CA ASP A 454 1.51 -52.62 -12.67
C ASP A 454 0.94 -52.36 -11.26
N GLY A 455 -0.31 -51.86 -11.19
CA GLY A 455 -1.00 -51.54 -9.94
C GLY A 455 -0.52 -50.25 -9.25
N SER A 456 0.39 -49.49 -9.85
CA SER A 456 0.88 -48.21 -9.36
C SER A 456 0.44 -47.05 -10.26
N SER A 457 -0.02 -45.94 -9.67
CA SER A 457 -0.31 -44.73 -10.44
C SER A 457 0.98 -43.94 -10.67
N TYR A 458 1.26 -43.58 -11.93
CA TYR A 458 2.44 -42.82 -12.33
C TYR A 458 2.05 -41.41 -12.75
N LEU A 459 2.81 -40.41 -12.30
CA LEU A 459 2.67 -39.01 -12.70
C LEU A 459 4.03 -38.43 -13.06
N TRP A 460 4.06 -37.41 -13.93
CA TRP A 460 5.27 -36.66 -14.21
C TRP A 460 5.78 -35.97 -12.94
N VAL A 461 7.07 -36.12 -12.65
CA VAL A 461 7.66 -35.69 -11.39
C VAL A 461 7.46 -34.21 -11.11
N ARG A 462 7.47 -33.35 -12.15
CA ARG A 462 7.32 -31.90 -11.96
C ARG A 462 5.90 -31.50 -11.58
N ASP A 463 4.88 -32.12 -12.20
CA ASP A 463 3.48 -31.90 -11.79
C ASP A 463 3.29 -32.37 -10.34
N LEU A 464 3.87 -33.53 -10.00
CA LEU A 464 3.77 -34.07 -8.64
C LEU A 464 4.55 -33.24 -7.62
N SER A 465 5.71 -32.67 -7.97
CA SER A 465 6.47 -31.79 -7.07
C SER A 465 5.80 -30.44 -6.88
N ALA A 466 5.23 -29.85 -7.95
CA ALA A 466 4.43 -28.64 -7.85
C ALA A 466 3.20 -28.88 -6.96
N ALA A 467 2.49 -30.00 -7.16
CA ALA A 467 1.34 -30.36 -6.34
C ALA A 467 1.70 -30.56 -4.85
N LEU A 468 2.92 -31.01 -4.56
CA LEU A 468 3.37 -31.30 -3.20
C LEU A 468 4.24 -30.20 -2.58
N GLY A 469 4.31 -29.01 -3.19
CA GLY A 469 5.07 -27.87 -2.67
C GLY A 469 6.55 -28.17 -2.51
N ALA A 470 7.20 -28.63 -3.57
CA ALA A 470 8.62 -28.96 -3.56
C ALA A 470 9.35 -28.63 -4.85
N SER A 471 10.67 -28.52 -4.73
CA SER A 471 11.56 -28.33 -5.86
C SER A 471 12.05 -29.66 -6.43
N VAL A 472 12.23 -29.69 -7.76
CA VAL A 472 12.82 -30.84 -8.46
C VAL A 472 13.83 -30.42 -9.51
N THR A 473 14.99 -31.05 -9.46
CA THR A 473 16.06 -30.92 -10.46
C THR A 473 16.35 -32.27 -11.12
N TRP A 474 16.95 -32.24 -12.31
CA TRP A 474 17.40 -33.44 -13.01
C TRP A 474 18.91 -33.56 -12.93
N ASP A 475 19.42 -34.70 -12.49
CA ASP A 475 20.83 -35.05 -12.56
C ASP A 475 21.03 -36.06 -13.70
N ASP A 476 21.61 -35.58 -14.80
CA ASP A 476 21.83 -36.40 -15.97
C ASP A 476 22.91 -37.47 -15.76
N SER A 477 23.95 -37.17 -14.96
CA SER A 477 25.04 -38.10 -14.69
C SER A 477 24.55 -39.33 -13.90
N ARG A 478 23.59 -39.11 -13.00
CA ARG A 478 22.97 -40.14 -12.17
C ARG A 478 21.69 -40.71 -12.78
N LYS A 479 21.20 -40.12 -13.87
CA LYS A 479 19.88 -40.39 -14.49
C LYS A 479 18.77 -40.39 -13.45
N ALA A 480 18.72 -39.33 -12.65
CA ALA A 480 17.84 -39.24 -11.50
C ALA A 480 17.14 -37.89 -11.37
N ALA A 481 15.89 -37.90 -10.91
CA ALA A 481 15.21 -36.70 -10.43
C ALA A 481 15.54 -36.50 -8.93
N ILE A 482 16.02 -35.32 -8.58
CA ILE A 482 16.36 -34.93 -7.21
C ILE A 482 15.28 -33.99 -6.71
N TYR A 483 14.57 -34.43 -5.69
CA TYR A 483 13.47 -33.74 -5.05
C TYR A 483 13.91 -33.16 -3.71
N THR A 484 13.57 -31.90 -3.43
CA THR A 484 13.91 -31.24 -2.17
C THR A 484 12.69 -30.61 -1.51
N LYS A 485 12.44 -30.95 -0.24
CA LYS A 485 11.40 -30.34 0.58
C LYS A 485 11.80 -30.37 2.06
N ASN A 486 11.69 -29.24 2.76
CA ASN A 486 11.97 -29.12 4.20
C ASN A 486 13.27 -29.81 4.65
N GLY A 487 14.36 -29.55 3.91
CA GLY A 487 15.69 -30.12 4.18
C GLY A 487 15.84 -31.61 3.85
N ARG A 488 14.79 -32.29 3.37
CA ARG A 488 14.86 -33.67 2.86
C ARG A 488 15.18 -33.66 1.38
N THR A 489 16.18 -34.44 0.99
CA THR A 489 16.53 -34.69 -0.40
C THR A 489 16.15 -36.13 -0.76
N ILE A 490 15.36 -36.31 -1.82
CA ILE A 490 14.98 -37.62 -2.33
C ILE A 490 15.46 -37.76 -3.77
N THR A 491 16.26 -38.77 -4.06
CA THR A 491 16.80 -39.01 -5.41
C THR A 491 16.11 -40.23 -6.01
N PHE A 492 15.35 -40.04 -7.07
CA PHE A 492 14.66 -41.10 -7.80
C PHE A 492 15.44 -41.48 -9.06
N PHE A 493 16.03 -42.68 -9.06
CA PHE A 493 16.76 -43.18 -10.22
C PHE A 493 15.80 -43.72 -11.28
N THR A 494 16.06 -43.38 -12.53
CA THR A 494 15.28 -43.87 -13.69
C THR A 494 15.91 -45.07 -14.38
N ASN A 495 17.15 -45.41 -14.02
CA ASN A 495 17.95 -46.48 -14.60
C ASN A 495 18.10 -47.73 -13.71
N ARG A 496 17.53 -47.73 -12.50
CA ARG A 496 17.61 -48.85 -11.54
C ARG A 496 16.46 -48.85 -10.55
N GLY A 497 16.16 -50.02 -9.97
CA GLY A 497 15.12 -50.26 -8.96
C GLY A 497 15.41 -49.70 -7.56
N ALA A 498 15.81 -48.44 -7.46
CA ALA A 498 16.23 -47.82 -6.20
C ALA A 498 15.90 -46.33 -6.13
N TYR A 499 15.91 -45.80 -4.91
CA TYR A 499 15.86 -44.36 -4.60
C TYR A 499 16.76 -44.06 -3.40
N GLU A 500 17.10 -42.79 -3.18
CA GLU A 500 17.84 -42.37 -1.98
C GLU A 500 17.04 -41.36 -1.16
N ILE A 501 17.14 -41.44 0.17
CA ILE A 501 16.69 -40.40 1.10
C ILE A 501 17.92 -39.86 1.82
N ASN A 502 18.21 -38.56 1.67
CA ASN A 502 19.38 -37.91 2.25
C ASN A 502 20.69 -38.69 1.98
N GLY A 503 20.83 -39.19 0.74
CA GLY A 503 21.98 -39.99 0.28
C GLY A 503 21.99 -41.47 0.69
N LYS A 504 21.05 -41.93 1.53
CA LYS A 504 20.92 -43.34 1.91
C LYS A 504 20.03 -44.08 0.90
N SER A 505 20.54 -45.16 0.31
CA SER A 505 19.84 -45.93 -0.74
C SER A 505 18.82 -46.92 -0.19
N TYR A 506 17.71 -47.06 -0.92
CA TYR A 506 16.59 -47.97 -0.68
C TYR A 506 16.18 -48.63 -2.01
N THR A 507 15.68 -49.87 -1.96
CA THR A 507 15.15 -50.58 -3.14
C THR A 507 13.65 -50.35 -3.28
N THR A 508 13.14 -50.39 -4.52
CA THR A 508 11.70 -50.27 -4.81
C THR A 508 11.28 -51.25 -5.91
N GLY A 509 10.09 -51.84 -5.76
CA GLY A 509 9.46 -52.69 -6.79
C GLY A 509 8.81 -51.89 -7.92
N SER A 510 8.53 -50.59 -7.68
CA SER A 510 7.99 -49.67 -8.67
C SER A 510 9.00 -48.53 -8.87
N PRO A 511 9.98 -48.67 -9.79
CA PRO A 511 10.96 -47.61 -10.02
C PRO A 511 10.35 -46.41 -10.74
N ALA A 512 11.02 -45.27 -10.60
CA ALA A 512 10.83 -44.15 -11.51
C ALA A 512 11.27 -44.56 -12.93
N ARG A 513 10.66 -43.97 -13.95
CA ARG A 513 10.90 -44.29 -15.35
C ARG A 513 11.10 -43.02 -16.15
N LEU A 514 11.95 -43.06 -17.16
CA LEU A 514 12.06 -41.99 -18.15
C LEU A 514 11.33 -42.44 -19.42
N GLU A 515 10.23 -41.77 -19.76
CA GLU A 515 9.43 -42.05 -20.95
C GLU A 515 9.19 -40.76 -21.73
N ASN A 516 9.56 -40.72 -23.01
CA ASN A 516 9.39 -39.55 -23.87
C ASN A 516 9.89 -38.25 -23.21
N GLU A 517 11.11 -38.31 -22.63
CA GLU A 517 11.75 -37.20 -21.89
C GLU A 517 11.04 -36.77 -20.60
N LEU A 518 10.01 -37.51 -20.15
CA LEU A 518 9.32 -37.27 -18.90
C LEU A 518 9.74 -38.30 -17.84
N THR A 519 10.27 -37.82 -16.73
CA THR A 519 10.49 -38.66 -15.54
C THR A 519 9.17 -38.89 -14.82
N LEU A 520 8.70 -40.13 -14.87
CA LEU A 520 7.48 -40.59 -14.23
C LEU A 520 7.81 -41.29 -12.91
N ILE A 521 7.09 -40.96 -11.85
CA ILE A 521 7.31 -41.52 -10.52
C ILE A 521 6.00 -42.13 -10.01
N PRO A 522 6.04 -43.32 -9.37
CA PRO A 522 4.87 -43.83 -8.68
C PRO A 522 4.46 -42.85 -7.58
N VAL A 523 3.21 -42.39 -7.64
CA VAL A 523 2.67 -41.36 -6.73
C VAL A 523 2.83 -41.80 -5.28
N ARG A 524 2.46 -43.05 -4.97
CA ARG A 524 2.56 -43.61 -3.62
C ARG A 524 3.99 -43.54 -3.08
N LEU A 525 4.98 -43.90 -3.90
CA LEU A 525 6.38 -43.90 -3.48
C LEU A 525 6.84 -42.50 -3.07
N LEU A 526 6.57 -41.48 -3.90
CA LEU A 526 6.98 -40.12 -3.56
C LEU A 526 6.23 -39.60 -2.32
N SER A 527 4.91 -39.79 -2.28
CA SER A 527 4.08 -39.32 -1.18
C SER A 527 4.48 -39.96 0.17
N GLU A 528 4.70 -41.27 0.22
CA GLU A 528 5.11 -41.96 1.45
C GLU A 528 6.49 -41.51 1.94
N VAL A 529 7.45 -41.32 1.03
CA VAL A 529 8.79 -40.84 1.39
C VAL A 529 8.75 -39.41 1.94
N LEU A 530 7.75 -38.62 1.54
CA LEU A 530 7.51 -37.28 2.07
C LEU A 530 6.68 -37.25 3.36
N GLY A 531 6.16 -38.40 3.80
CA GLY A 531 5.28 -38.50 4.97
C GLY A 531 3.84 -38.10 4.69
N ALA A 532 3.43 -38.06 3.42
CA ALA A 532 2.06 -37.78 3.01
C ALA A 532 1.18 -39.03 3.06
N GLU A 533 -0.11 -38.84 3.36
CA GLU A 533 -1.13 -39.89 3.32
C GLU A 533 -1.72 -39.98 1.90
N VAL A 534 -1.77 -41.17 1.31
CA VAL A 534 -2.36 -41.39 -0.02
C VAL A 534 -3.59 -42.28 0.08
N LYS A 535 -4.70 -41.82 -0.53
CA LYS A 535 -5.93 -42.59 -0.71
C LYS A 535 -6.25 -42.73 -2.19
N TYR A 536 -6.74 -43.90 -2.57
CA TYR A 536 -7.26 -44.15 -3.92
C TYR A 536 -8.70 -44.62 -3.81
N ASN A 537 -9.59 -43.97 -4.56
CA ASN A 537 -10.97 -44.40 -4.72
C ASN A 537 -11.12 -45.10 -6.07
N GLU A 538 -11.37 -46.41 -6.04
CA GLU A 538 -11.49 -47.23 -7.24
C GLU A 538 -12.68 -46.86 -8.12
N ALA A 539 -13.84 -46.54 -7.52
CA ALA A 539 -15.06 -46.22 -8.24
C ALA A 539 -14.95 -44.91 -9.02
N THR A 540 -14.29 -43.90 -8.46
CA THR A 540 -14.10 -42.59 -9.11
C THR A 540 -12.77 -42.48 -9.85
N ARG A 541 -11.85 -43.42 -9.62
CA ARG A 541 -10.46 -43.41 -10.08
C ARG A 541 -9.70 -42.15 -9.64
N ILE A 542 -10.01 -41.65 -8.43
CA ILE A 542 -9.39 -40.46 -7.84
C ILE A 542 -8.32 -40.87 -6.84
N VAL A 543 -7.14 -40.24 -6.96
CA VAL A 543 -6.09 -40.26 -5.95
C VAL A 543 -6.18 -38.98 -5.13
N THR A 544 -6.08 -39.11 -3.81
CA THR A 544 -6.03 -37.98 -2.86
C THR A 544 -4.75 -38.11 -2.04
N ILE A 545 -3.99 -37.02 -1.95
CA ILE A 545 -2.77 -36.93 -1.15
C ILE A 545 -2.96 -35.83 -0.10
N THR A 546 -2.72 -36.14 1.17
CA THR A 546 -2.74 -35.16 2.27
C THR A 546 -1.36 -35.07 2.89
N TYR A 547 -0.79 -33.86 2.98
CA TYR A 547 0.55 -33.65 3.53
C TYR A 547 0.66 -32.41 4.42
#